data_AF-A0A2J0HPR8-F1
#
_entry.id   AF-A0A2J0HPR8-F1
#
_cell.length_a   1.000
_cell.length_b   1.000
_cell.length_c   1.000
_cell.angle_alpha   90.00
_cell.angle_beta   90.00
_cell.angle_gamma   90.00
#
_symmetry.space_group_name_H-M   'P 1'
#
loop_
_entity.id
_entity.type
_entity.pdbx_description
1 polymer ?
#
loop_
_entity_poly.entity_id
_entity_poly.type
_entity_poly.pdbx_seq_one_letter_code
_entity_poly.pdbx_strand_id
1 'polypeptide(L)'
;MEKIICYDCSRELEQDEKYMPYAAVEGKTLAKCEACHQKDPLLRNFQKTEVYSRVVGYIRPVEQWNKGKREEYNDRKEFVVAEKGCC
;
A
#
# COMPACT_ATOMS: atom_id res chain seq x y z
N MET A 1 -6.36 29.64 -10.15
CA MET A 1 -7.02 28.60 -10.97
C MET A 1 -6.52 27.26 -10.45
N GLU A 2 -7.35 26.53 -9.72
CA GLU A 2 -7.01 25.19 -9.25
C GLU A 2 -7.05 24.26 -10.47
N LYS A 3 -5.87 23.81 -10.91
CA LYS A 3 -5.77 22.88 -12.03
C LYS A 3 -6.09 21.48 -11.53
N ILE A 4 -7.09 20.85 -12.13
CA ILE A 4 -7.50 19.48 -11.79
C ILE A 4 -6.65 18.54 -12.64
N ILE A 5 -5.85 17.69 -11.97
CA ILE A 5 -4.93 16.76 -12.61
C ILE A 5 -5.47 15.34 -12.42
N CYS A 6 -5.48 14.55 -13.49
CA CYS A 6 -5.88 13.15 -13.41
C CYS A 6 -4.83 12.30 -12.67
N TYR A 7 -5.26 11.49 -11.70
CA TYR A 7 -4.40 10.63 -10.90
C TYR A 7 -3.68 9.53 -11.70
N ASP A 8 -4.33 8.94 -12.71
CA ASP A 8 -3.76 7.80 -13.45
C ASP A 8 -2.90 8.23 -14.65
N CYS A 9 -3.26 9.31 -15.34
CA CYS A 9 -2.59 9.75 -16.58
C CYS A 9 -1.81 11.07 -16.44
N SER A 10 -1.86 11.72 -15.28
CA SER A 10 -1.18 12.99 -14.99
C SER A 10 -1.50 14.13 -15.95
N ARG A 11 -2.60 14.04 -16.71
CA ARG A 11 -3.07 15.09 -17.62
C ARG A 11 -3.83 16.18 -16.86
N GLU A 12 -3.62 17.43 -17.25
CA GLU A 12 -4.43 18.58 -16.82
C GLU A 12 -5.79 18.54 -17.51
N LEU A 13 -6.88 18.61 -16.75
CA LEU A 13 -8.24 18.63 -17.27
C LEU A 13 -8.69 20.07 -17.52
N GLU A 14 -9.31 20.31 -18.68
CA GLU A 14 -9.92 21.60 -19.00
C GLU A 14 -11.31 21.75 -18.36
N GLN A 15 -11.82 22.99 -18.27
CA GLN A 15 -13.04 23.32 -17.52
C GLN A 15 -14.33 22.63 -18.04
N ASP A 16 -14.31 22.06 -19.25
CA ASP A 16 -15.46 21.40 -19.89
C ASP A 16 -15.30 19.87 -20.01
N GLU A 17 -14.19 19.31 -19.52
CA GLU A 17 -13.93 17.87 -19.63
C GLU A 17 -14.58 17.10 -18.46
N LYS A 18 -15.24 15.99 -18.76
CA LYS A 18 -15.87 15.15 -17.72
C LYS A 18 -14.81 14.44 -16.88
N TYR A 19 -14.89 14.63 -15.57
CA TYR A 19 -14.02 13.97 -14.60
C TYR A 19 -14.78 13.48 -13.38
N MET A 20 -14.24 12.43 -12.75
CA MET A 20 -14.77 11.85 -11.52
C MET A 20 -13.92 12.32 -10.33
N PRO A 21 -14.47 13.13 -9.40
CA PRO A 21 -13.77 13.55 -8.20
C PRO A 21 -13.83 12.48 -7.10
N TYR A 22 -12.71 12.26 -6.42
CA TYR A 22 -12.58 11.46 -5.22
C TYR A 22 -12.20 12.38 -4.06
N ALA A 23 -12.94 12.27 -2.95
CA ALA A 23 -12.63 13.01 -1.73
C ALA A 23 -11.32 12.49 -1.15
N ALA A 24 -10.24 13.29 -1.21
CA ALA A 24 -9.01 12.89 -0.53
C ALA A 24 -9.03 13.30 0.94
N VAL A 25 -8.36 12.47 1.73
CA VAL A 25 -7.88 12.81 3.07
C VAL A 25 -6.90 13.98 2.92
N GLU A 26 -7.04 15.04 3.73
CA GLU A 26 -6.19 16.27 3.74
C GLU A 26 -6.46 17.33 2.65
N GLY A 27 -7.66 17.40 2.07
CA GLY A 27 -8.13 18.60 1.36
C GLY A 27 -7.59 18.81 -0.06
N LYS A 28 -6.93 17.80 -0.66
CA LYS A 28 -6.55 17.81 -2.08
C LYS A 28 -7.60 17.06 -2.90
N THR A 29 -8.30 17.71 -3.82
CA THR A 29 -9.26 17.00 -4.69
C THR A 29 -8.50 16.10 -5.66
N LEU A 30 -8.71 14.78 -5.57
CA LEU A 30 -8.18 13.83 -6.54
C LEU A 30 -9.22 13.60 -7.63
N ALA A 31 -8.80 13.57 -8.89
CA ALA A 31 -9.70 13.35 -10.01
C ALA A 31 -9.19 12.26 -10.94
N LYS A 32 -10.12 11.55 -11.59
CA LYS A 32 -9.84 10.71 -12.77
C LYS A 32 -10.59 11.26 -13.98
N CYS A 33 -9.96 11.25 -15.15
CA CYS A 33 -10.66 11.54 -16.40
C CYS A 33 -11.64 10.40 -16.76
N GLU A 34 -12.62 10.68 -17.60
CA GLU A 34 -13.58 9.67 -18.07
C GLU A 34 -12.89 8.43 -18.67
N ALA A 35 -11.85 8.63 -19.48
CA ALA A 35 -11.12 7.53 -20.12
C ALA A 35 -10.36 6.63 -19.12
N CYS A 36 -9.82 7.21 -18.03
CA CYS A 36 -9.14 6.44 -16.98
C CYS A 36 -10.15 5.75 -16.06
N HIS A 37 -11.26 6.40 -15.74
CA HIS A 37 -12.32 5.81 -14.92
C HIS A 37 -13.01 4.62 -15.63
N GLN A 38 -13.22 4.70 -16.95
CA GLN A 38 -13.77 3.57 -17.72
C GLN A 38 -12.81 2.37 -17.80
N LYS A 39 -11.49 2.60 -17.75
CA LYS A 39 -10.48 1.52 -17.75
C LYS A 39 -10.34 0.85 -16.39
N ASP A 40 -10.19 1.64 -15.32
CA ASP A 40 -10.18 1.15 -13.94
C ASP A 40 -10.88 2.17 -13.03
N PRO A 41 -12.08 1.85 -12.51
CA PRO A 41 -12.80 2.73 -11.60
C PRO A 41 -12.15 2.83 -10.22
N LEU A 42 -11.19 1.94 -9.89
CA LEU A 42 -10.55 1.88 -8.58
C LEU A 42 -9.34 2.80 -8.48
N LEU A 43 -9.23 3.51 -7.35
CA LEU A 43 -8.09 4.36 -7.03
C LEU A 43 -7.03 3.53 -6.29
N ARG A 44 -6.24 2.74 -7.03
CA ARG A 44 -5.19 1.90 -6.46
C ARG A 44 -4.06 2.78 -5.89
N ASN A 45 -3.50 2.38 -4.75
CA ASN A 45 -2.36 3.04 -4.11
C ASN A 45 -2.59 4.51 -3.73
N PHE A 46 -3.85 4.93 -3.53
CA PHE A 46 -4.19 6.27 -3.08
C PHE A 46 -3.54 6.61 -1.74
N GLN A 47 -3.66 5.70 -0.77
CA GLN A 47 -3.09 5.83 0.55
C GLN A 47 -2.32 4.56 0.89
N LYS A 48 -1.20 4.73 1.58
CA LYS A 48 -0.45 3.61 2.12
C LYS A 48 -1.31 2.88 3.14
N THR A 49 -1.54 1.59 2.89
CA THR A 49 -2.27 0.72 3.82
C THR A 49 -1.36 0.38 5.00
N GLU A 50 -1.77 0.75 6.21
CA GLU A 50 -1.09 0.29 7.42
C GLU A 50 -1.42 -1.18 7.66
N VAL A 51 -0.39 -2.03 7.61
CA VAL A 51 -0.53 -3.47 7.84
C VAL A 51 -0.26 -3.78 9.31
N TYR A 52 -1.19 -4.51 9.92
CA TYR A 52 -1.16 -4.88 11.32
C TYR A 52 -1.04 -6.40 11.48
N SER A 53 -0.28 -6.84 12.47
CA SER A 53 -0.12 -8.27 12.79
C SER A 53 -0.17 -8.51 14.31
N ARG A 54 -0.60 -9.71 14.71
CA ARG A 54 -0.67 -10.14 16.11
C ARG A 54 0.50 -11.07 16.42
N VAL A 55 1.42 -10.61 17.27
CA VAL A 55 2.65 -11.36 17.62
C VAL A 55 2.58 -11.96 19.02
N VAL A 56 2.20 -11.17 20.04
CA VAL A 56 2.21 -11.56 21.48
C VAL A 56 0.87 -11.29 22.17
N GLY A 57 -0.23 -11.48 21.44
CA GLY A 57 -1.60 -11.34 21.97
C GLY A 57 -2.29 -10.00 21.71
N TYR A 58 -1.58 -8.97 21.25
CA TYR A 58 -2.17 -7.72 20.77
C TYR A 58 -1.73 -7.38 19.33
N ILE A 59 -2.46 -6.46 18.70
CA ILE A 59 -2.26 -6.03 17.33
C ILE A 59 -1.22 -4.87 17.30
N ARG A 60 -0.17 -5.00 16.47
CA ARG A 60 0.88 -3.97 16.29
C ARG A 60 1.08 -3.65 14.79
N PRO A 61 1.38 -2.40 14.40
CA PRO A 61 1.78 -2.08 13.03
C PRO A 61 3.07 -2.83 12.66
N VAL A 62 3.05 -3.51 11.51
CA VAL A 62 4.22 -4.25 10.99
C VAL A 62 5.38 -3.30 10.68
N GLU A 63 5.08 -2.06 10.28
CA GLU A 63 6.08 -1.04 10.01
C GLU A 63 6.93 -0.68 11.24
N GLN A 64 6.38 -0.87 12.44
CA GLN A 64 7.06 -0.59 13.72
C GLN A 64 7.81 -1.84 14.26
N TRP A 65 8.24 -2.75 13.39
CA TRP A 65 9.03 -3.90 13.82
C TRP A 65 10.38 -3.45 14.39
N ASN A 66 10.67 -3.86 15.62
CA ASN A 66 11.90 -3.51 16.32
C ASN A 66 13.12 -4.01 15.54
N LYS A 67 14.13 -3.15 15.34
CA LYS A 67 15.40 -3.52 14.66
C LYS A 67 16.06 -4.73 15.32
N GLY A 68 16.12 -4.76 16.66
CA GLY A 68 16.72 -5.89 17.40
C GLY A 68 16.03 -7.24 17.15
N LYS A 69 14.71 -7.25 16.95
CA LYS A 69 13.99 -8.51 16.63
C LYS A 69 14.30 -9.05 15.24
N ARG A 70 14.75 -8.19 14.32
CA ARG A 70 15.18 -8.59 12.99
C ARG A 70 16.56 -9.25 13.05
N GLU A 71 17.48 -8.65 13.80
CA GLU A 71 18.79 -9.24 14.07
C GLU A 71 18.68 -10.57 14.84
N GLU A 72 17.87 -10.61 15.91
CA GLU A 72 17.59 -11.85 16.64
C GLU A 72 17.02 -12.97 15.76
N TYR A 73 16.31 -12.63 14.67
CA TYR A 73 15.80 -13.61 13.71
C TYR A 73 16.92 -14.14 12.80
N ASN A 74 17.81 -13.27 12.33
CA ASN A 74 18.97 -13.65 11.52
C ASN A 74 19.94 -14.55 12.28
N ASP A 75 20.06 -14.37 13.60
CA ASP A 75 20.92 -15.19 14.47
C ASP A 75 20.36 -16.60 14.75
N ARG A 76 19.10 -16.88 14.36
CA ARG A 76 18.47 -18.19 14.61
C ARG A 76 19.12 -19.25 13.75
N LYS A 77 19.44 -20.39 14.37
CA LYS A 77 19.91 -21.59 13.67
C LYS A 77 18.81 -22.63 13.67
N GLU A 78 18.51 -23.18 12.50
CA GLU A 78 17.58 -24.29 12.38
C GLU A 78 18.25 -25.59 12.84
N PHE A 79 17.47 -26.44 13.50
CA PHE A 79 17.91 -27.78 13.82
C PHE A 79 17.83 -28.63 12.55
N VAL A 80 18.98 -29.05 12.02
CA VAL A 80 19.03 -30.03 10.94
C VAL A 80 18.93 -31.42 11.58
N VAL A 81 17.83 -32.12 11.29
CA VAL A 81 17.73 -33.54 11.62
C VAL A 81 18.77 -34.25 10.77
N ALA A 82 19.83 -34.77 11.40
CA ALA A 82 20.77 -35.64 10.70
C ALA A 82 19.95 -36.78 10.10
N GLU A 83 20.04 -36.97 8.77
CA GLU A 83 19.37 -38.06 8.09
C GLU A 83 19.72 -39.34 8.86
N LYS A 84 18.76 -39.89 9.59
CA LYS A 84 18.88 -41.25 10.08
C LYS A 84 18.98 -42.09 8.83
N GLY A 85 20.20 -42.51 8.50
CA GLY A 85 20.41 -43.69 7.71
C GLY A 85 19.54 -44.76 8.33
N CYS A 86 18.45 -45.09 7.63
CA CYS A 86 17.64 -46.24 7.93
C CYS A 86 18.57 -47.45 7.76
N CYS A 87 18.94 -48.06 8.88
CA CYS A 87 19.44 -49.41 8.95
C CYS A 87 18.56 -50.20 9.93
#